data_AF-A0A1M6CCR1-F1
#
_entry.id   AF-A0A1M6CCR1-F1
#
_cell.length_a   1.000
_cell.length_b   1.000
_cell.length_c   1.000
_cell.angle_alpha   90.00
_cell.angle_beta   90.00
_cell.angle_gamma   90.00
#
_symmetry.space_group_name_H-M   'P 1'
#
loop_
_entity.id
_entity.type
_entity.pdbx_description
1 polymer ?
#
loop_
_entity_poly.entity_id
_entity_poly.type
_entity_poly.pdbx_seq_one_letter_code
_entity_poly.pdbx_strand_id
1 'polypeptide(L)'
;MKWINSQMVIWLVIQLLMLLFTMSSQEQESLIIFWMTLPFAILNCIAIAIIWFGKPKTGSILFFIGSVLFIPIGIIGAIGARKNLNQIKKEKFINTI
;
A
#
# COMPACT_ATOMS: atom_id res chain seq x y z
N MET A 1 3.53 9.42 -11.55
CA MET A 1 3.88 8.00 -11.81
C MET A 1 5.28 7.58 -11.32
N LYS A 2 6.33 8.43 -11.36
CA LYS A 2 7.71 8.07 -10.91
C LYS A 2 7.79 7.33 -9.56
N TRP A 3 6.90 7.67 -8.62
CA TRP A 3 6.88 7.13 -7.26
C TRP A 3 5.93 5.94 -7.05
N ILE A 4 5.12 5.55 -8.04
CA ILE A 4 4.26 4.37 -7.92
C ILE A 4 5.00 3.21 -8.59
N ASN A 5 5.58 2.32 -7.79
CA ASN A 5 6.33 1.17 -8.31
C ASN A 5 5.44 -0.08 -8.43
N SER A 6 5.94 -1.06 -9.18
CA SER A 6 5.21 -2.30 -9.46
C SER A 6 4.79 -3.06 -8.20
N GLN A 7 5.58 -3.01 -7.12
CA GLN A 7 5.27 -3.74 -5.88
C GLN A 7 4.07 -3.15 -5.15
N MET A 8 3.93 -1.82 -5.17
CA MET A 8 2.74 -1.15 -4.64
C MET A 8 1.50 -1.49 -5.46
N VAL A 9 1.63 -1.55 -6.79
CA VAL A 9 0.51 -1.94 -7.68
C VAL A 9 0.13 -3.41 -7.46
N ILE A 10 1.11 -4.31 -7.41
CA ILE A 10 0.88 -5.74 -7.14
C ILE A 10 0.16 -5.93 -5.81
N TRP A 11 0.60 -5.23 -4.76
CA TRP A 11 -0.07 -5.30 -3.46
C TRP A 11 -1.52 -4.81 -3.50
N LEU A 12 -1.80 -3.70 -4.19
CA LEU A 12 -3.18 -3.22 -4.38
C LEU A 12 -4.04 -4.23 -5.14
N VAL A 13 -3.50 -4.86 -6.19
CA VAL A 13 -4.22 -5.90 -6.92
C VAL A 13 -4.53 -7.08 -6.01
N ILE A 14 -3.58 -7.53 -5.19
CA ILE A 14 -3.80 -8.60 -4.21
C ILE A 14 -4.87 -8.21 -3.19
N GLN A 15 -4.81 -6.99 -2.62
CA GLN A 15 -5.84 -6.49 -1.70
C GLN A 15 -7.22 -6.44 -2.35
N LEU A 16 -7.31 -5.99 -3.59
CA LEU A 16 -8.57 -5.93 -4.33
C LEU A 16 -9.13 -7.34 -4.57
N LEU A 17 -8.28 -8.29 -4.97
CA LEU A 17 -8.67 -9.68 -5.15
C LEU A 17 -9.14 -10.32 -3.84
N MET A 18 -8.46 -10.05 -2.71
CA MET A 18 -8.91 -10.51 -1.40
C MET A 18 -10.29 -9.96 -1.05
N LEU A 19 -10.54 -8.66 -1.27
CA LEU A 19 -11.85 -8.06 -1.02
C LEU A 19 -12.94 -8.66 -1.91
N LEU A 20 -12.68 -8.85 -3.21
CA LEU A 20 -13.64 -9.45 -4.14
C LEU A 20 -13.96 -10.91 -3.75
N PHE A 21 -12.93 -11.68 -3.39
CA PHE A 21 -13.10 -13.07 -2.98
C PHE A 21 -13.93 -13.19 -1.70
N THR A 22 -13.55 -12.43 -0.67
CA THR A 22 -14.24 -12.43 0.64
C THR A 22 -15.64 -11.84 0.60
N MET A 23 -15.94 -10.94 -0.34
CA MET A 23 -17.29 -10.43 -0.57
C MET A 23 -18.20 -11.47 -1.22
N SER A 24 -17.65 -12.37 -2.04
CA SER A 24 -18.42 -13.40 -2.75
C SER A 24 -18.77 -14.60 -1.88
N SER A 25 -18.12 -14.78 -0.74
CA SER A 25 -18.35 -15.91 0.18
C SER A 25 -19.41 -15.56 1.22
N GLN A 26 -20.31 -16.49 1.51
CA GLN A 26 -21.38 -16.35 2.52
C GLN A 26 -20.95 -16.81 3.92
N GLU A 27 -19.71 -17.29 4.07
CA GLU A 27 -19.18 -17.77 5.35
C GLU A 27 -18.88 -16.61 6.30
N GLN A 28 -19.25 -16.73 7.58
CA GLN A 28 -19.03 -15.67 8.58
C GLN A 28 -17.55 -15.29 8.72
N GLU A 29 -16.65 -16.26 8.66
CA GLU A 29 -15.19 -16.03 8.74
C GLU A 29 -14.70 -15.12 7.62
N SER A 30 -15.24 -15.31 6.41
CA SER A 30 -14.88 -14.51 5.25
C SER A 30 -15.33 -13.04 5.36
N LEU A 31 -16.51 -12.81 5.96
CA LEU A 31 -17.00 -11.45 6.23
C LEU A 31 -16.13 -10.73 7.25
N ILE A 32 -15.59 -11.43 8.25
CA ILE A 32 -14.64 -10.84 9.21
C ILE A 32 -13.37 -10.39 8.49
N ILE A 33 -12.82 -11.24 7.62
CA ILE A 33 -11.63 -10.88 6.83
C ILE A 33 -11.92 -9.70 5.90
N PHE A 34 -13.10 -9.65 5.28
CA PHE A 34 -13.54 -8.53 4.44
C PHE A 34 -13.54 -7.22 5.24
N TRP A 35 -14.24 -7.18 6.37
CA TRP A 35 -14.34 -5.96 7.20
C TRP A 35 -13.01 -5.54 7.81
N MET A 36 -12.12 -6.50 8.10
CA MET A 36 -10.76 -6.20 8.53
C MET A 36 -9.90 -5.64 7.40
N THR A 37 -10.05 -6.16 6.17
CA THR A 37 -9.21 -5.78 5.02
C THR A 37 -9.62 -4.45 4.39
N LEU A 38 -10.93 -4.17 4.37
CA LEU A 38 -11.54 -3.01 3.73
C LEU A 38 -10.90 -1.66 4.15
N PRO A 39 -10.76 -1.33 5.44
CA PRO A 39 -10.20 -0.03 5.84
C PRO A 39 -8.75 0.14 5.36
N PHE A 40 -7.96 -0.93 5.33
CA PHE A 40 -6.57 -0.85 4.88
C PHE A 40 -6.43 -0.78 3.37
N ALA A 41 -7.34 -1.41 2.63
CA ALA A 41 -7.43 -1.22 1.17
C ALA A 41 -7.77 0.24 0.84
N ILE A 42 -8.76 0.82 1.53
CA ILE A 42 -9.10 2.24 1.40
C ILE A 42 -7.89 3.13 1.75
N LEU A 43 -7.19 2.82 2.85
CA LEU A 43 -6.00 3.53 3.28
C LEU A 43 -4.89 3.50 2.22
N ASN A 44 -4.63 2.35 1.61
CA ASN A 44 -3.62 2.20 0.56
C ASN A 44 -4.03 2.90 -0.74
N CYS A 45 -5.33 2.94 -1.08
CA CYS A 45 -5.85 3.74 -2.18
C CYS A 45 -5.65 5.25 -1.93
N ILE A 46 -5.98 5.74 -0.73
CA ILE A 46 -5.74 7.13 -0.33
C ILE A 46 -4.24 7.45 -0.39
N ALA A 47 -3.40 6.53 0.09
CA ALA A 47 -1.95 6.69 0.04
C ALA A 47 -1.43 6.85 -1.40
N ILE A 48 -1.93 6.07 -2.35
CA ILE A 48 -1.61 6.21 -3.78
C ILE A 48 -2.10 7.55 -4.33
N ALA A 49 -3.30 8.00 -3.97
CA ALA A 49 -3.79 9.31 -4.36
C ALA A 49 -2.87 10.43 -3.84
N ILE A 50 -2.43 10.36 -2.58
CA ILE A 50 -1.47 11.33 -1.99
C ILE A 50 -0.14 11.34 -2.76
N ILE A 51 0.36 10.17 -3.16
CA ILE A 51 1.56 10.06 -4.01
C ILE A 51 1.32 10.73 -5.36
N TRP A 52 0.13 10.52 -5.95
CA TRP A 52 -0.26 11.12 -7.22
C TRP A 52 -0.31 12.65 -7.13
N PHE A 53 -0.86 13.22 -6.07
CA PHE A 53 -0.92 14.67 -5.81
C PHE A 53 0.43 15.30 -5.42
N GLY A 54 1.55 14.60 -5.65
CA GLY A 54 2.89 15.18 -5.48
C GLY A 54 3.42 15.16 -4.04
N LYS A 55 2.80 14.39 -3.12
CA LYS A 55 3.30 14.19 -1.75
C LYS A 55 3.83 12.76 -1.54
N PRO A 56 4.89 12.34 -2.28
CA PRO A 56 5.32 10.94 -2.33
C PRO A 56 5.83 10.41 -0.99
N LYS A 57 6.43 11.26 -0.14
CA LYS A 57 6.91 10.86 1.19
C LYS A 57 5.75 10.47 2.09
N THR A 58 4.77 11.36 2.25
CA THR A 58 3.60 11.14 3.11
C THR A 58 2.80 9.94 2.63
N GLY A 59 2.52 9.88 1.32
CA GLY A 59 1.79 8.76 0.76
C GLY A 59 2.54 7.42 0.88
N SER A 60 3.87 7.39 0.73
CA SER A 60 4.63 6.16 0.93
C SER A 60 4.63 5.69 2.39
N ILE A 61 4.68 6.60 3.37
CA ILE A 61 4.54 6.24 4.79
C ILE A 61 3.15 5.65 5.07
N LEU A 62 2.10 6.30 4.56
CA LEU A 62 0.73 5.84 4.74
C LEU A 62 0.52 4.45 4.13
N PHE A 63 1.03 4.24 2.91
CA PHE A 63 0.98 2.95 2.23
C PHE A 63 1.75 1.87 2.99
N PHE A 64 2.90 2.20 3.57
CA PHE A 64 3.68 1.27 4.38
C PHE A 64 2.89 0.78 5.59
N ILE A 65 2.25 1.69 6.33
CA ILE A 65 1.43 1.37 7.50
C ILE A 65 0.24 0.48 7.09
N GLY A 66 -0.46 0.84 6.01
CA GLY A 66 -1.57 0.07 5.47
C GLY A 66 -1.19 -1.29 4.86
N SER A 67 0.10 -1.56 4.67
CA SER A 67 0.61 -2.82 4.13
C SER A 67 1.20 -3.74 5.20
N VAL A 68 1.87 -3.18 6.22
CA VAL A 68 2.57 -3.96 7.27
C VAL A 68 1.65 -4.85 8.10
N LEU A 69 0.37 -4.51 8.21
CA LEU A 69 -0.58 -5.28 9.03
C LEU A 69 -1.00 -6.62 8.41
N PHE A 70 -0.68 -6.86 7.13
CA PHE A 70 -1.05 -8.09 6.40
C PHE A 70 0.12 -9.05 6.20
N ILE A 71 0.96 -9.25 7.21
CA ILE A 71 2.09 -10.19 7.12
C ILE A 71 1.56 -11.63 6.94
N PRO A 72 2.11 -12.41 5.99
CA PRO A 72 3.31 -12.12 5.19
C PRO A 72 3.06 -11.35 3.89
N ILE A 73 1.85 -11.38 3.34
CA ILE A 73 1.56 -10.93 1.97
C ILE A 73 1.77 -9.42 1.78
N GLY A 74 1.40 -8.63 2.79
CA GLY A 74 1.55 -7.17 2.83
C GLY A 74 2.99 -6.67 2.84
N ILE A 75 3.97 -7.55 3.06
CA ILE A 75 5.39 -7.22 2.93
C ILE A 75 5.72 -6.73 1.51
N ILE A 76 5.05 -7.25 0.48
CA ILE A 76 5.25 -6.82 -0.91
C ILE A 76 4.98 -5.31 -1.03
N GLY A 77 3.85 -4.84 -0.49
CA GLY A 77 3.48 -3.43 -0.47
C GLY A 77 4.42 -2.59 0.39
N ALA A 78 4.80 -3.11 1.56
CA ALA A 78 5.73 -2.45 2.48
C ALA A 78 7.12 -2.24 1.85
N ILE A 79 7.65 -3.25 1.12
CA ILE A 79 8.91 -3.12 0.39
C ILE A 79 8.79 -2.06 -0.71
N GLY A 80 7.68 -2.03 -1.44
CA GLY A 80 7.40 -1.02 -2.45
C GLY A 80 7.46 0.40 -1.86
N ALA A 81 6.73 0.64 -0.78
CA ALA A 81 6.75 1.93 -0.08
C ALA A 81 8.15 2.29 0.46
N ARG A 82 8.88 1.31 1.01
CA ARG A 82 10.23 1.52 1.55
C ARG A 82 11.23 1.93 0.48
N LYS A 83 11.14 1.38 -0.74
CA LYS A 83 11.99 1.80 -1.87
C LYS A 83 11.81 3.28 -2.19
N ASN A 84 10.57 3.76 -2.21
CA ASN A 84 10.29 5.18 -2.44
C ASN A 84 10.92 6.05 -1.34
N LEU A 85 10.74 5.68 -0.08
CA LEU A 85 11.31 6.44 1.05
C LEU A 85 12.84 6.50 0.99
N ASN A 86 13.49 5.40 0.61
CA ASN A 86 14.93 5.36 0.43
C ASN A 86 15.39 6.25 -0.74
N GLN A 87 14.65 6.24 -1.85
CA GLN A 87 14.95 7.11 -2.99
C GLN A 87 14.78 8.58 -2.63
N ILE A 88 13.70 8.96 -1.93
CA ILE A 88 13.49 10.34 -1.43
C ILE A 88 14.64 10.77 -0.52
N LYS A 89 15.09 9.88 0.37
CA LYS A 89 16.22 10.14 1.27
C LYS A 89 17.52 10.36 0.48
N LYS A 90 17.76 9.55 -0.56
CA LYS A 90 18.92 9.67 -1.45
C LYS A 90 18.91 10.97 -2.25
N GLU A 91 17.78 11.31 -2.86
CA GLU A 91 17.62 12.57 -3.62
C GLU A 91 17.85 13.80 -2.72
N LYS A 92 17.33 13.77 -1.48
CA LYS A 92 17.58 14.85 -0.52
C LYS A 92 19.05 14.99 -0.12
N PHE A 93 19.75 13.86 0.08
CA PHE A 93 21.18 13.88 0.43
C PHE A 93 22.03 14.47 -0.70
N ILE A 94 21.79 14.06 -1.95
CA ILE A 94 22.52 14.58 -3.12
C ILE A 94 22.31 16.08 -3.28
N ASN A 95 21.08 16.59 -3.12
CA ASN A 95 20.79 18.01 -3.27
C ASN A 95 21.32 18.89 -2.12
N THR A 96 21.88 18.30 -1.07
CA THR A 96 22.47 19.05 0.07
C THR A 96 23.99 19.24 -0.09
N ILE A 97 24.62 18.53 -1.04
CA ILE A 97 26.04 18.64 -1.40
C ILE A 97 26.16 19.53 -2.63
#